data_AF-A0A928IX26-F1
#
_entry.id   AF-A0A928IX26-F1
#
_cell.length_a   1.000
_cell.length_b   1.000
_cell.length_c   1.000
_cell.angle_alpha   90.00
_cell.angle_beta   90.00
_cell.angle_gamma   90.00
#
_symmetry.space_group_name_H-M   'P 1'
#
loop_
_entity.id
_entity.type
_entity.pdbx_description
1 polymer ?
#
loop_
_entity_poly.entity_id
_entity_poly.type
_entity_poly.pdbx_seq_one_letter_code
_entity_poly.pdbx_strand_id
1 'polypeptide(L)'
;MGFGVALIGYAFLLLQDIGGGLFAALTMGYGFFLASRLNDNFLRASVSALFMLPRGVVQLCSLFGLFVLEDLPVLNTVTYLLHIGAWMLSSYFWLTAVIQIARDNGATKLENKARNRLVLTVTFLCFSAAVPLLNLNGVLGNLAFSVAALQYILQYAVIFINFFFLHTCFILITGERQYERDKQEIAKERAKRLEKQQAEQREVSKRIGKRK
;
A
#
# COMPACT_ATOMS: atom_id res chain seq x y z
N MET A 1 9.46 -8.84 0.42
CA MET A 1 8.23 -9.67 0.38
C MET A 1 6.93 -8.84 0.49
N GLY A 2 6.81 -7.87 1.41
CA GLY A 2 5.57 -7.08 1.59
C GLY A 2 4.99 -6.38 0.33
N PHE A 3 5.83 -5.74 -0.48
CA PHE A 3 5.39 -5.12 -1.73
C PHE A 3 4.79 -6.11 -2.75
N GLY A 4 5.26 -7.36 -2.80
CA GLY A 4 4.69 -8.39 -3.66
C GLY A 4 3.28 -8.79 -3.24
N VAL A 5 3.02 -8.85 -1.92
CA VAL A 5 1.67 -9.08 -1.39
C VAL A 5 0.75 -7.89 -1.66
N ALA A 6 1.25 -6.66 -1.47
CA ALA A 6 0.50 -5.46 -1.78
C ALA A 6 0.19 -5.33 -3.29
N LEU A 7 1.07 -5.86 -4.16
CA LEU A 7 0.85 -5.93 -5.60
C LEU A 7 -0.34 -6.83 -5.95
N ILE A 8 -0.40 -8.01 -5.32
CA ILE A 8 -1.53 -8.94 -5.45
C ILE A 8 -2.83 -8.25 -4.99
N GLY A 9 -2.77 -7.47 -3.91
CA GLY A 9 -3.93 -6.69 -3.47
C GLY A 9 -4.39 -5.63 -4.46
N TYR A 10 -3.47 -4.93 -5.13
CA TYR A 10 -3.82 -4.05 -6.24
C TYR A 10 -4.43 -4.80 -7.44
N ALA A 11 -4.02 -6.04 -7.71
CA ALA A 11 -4.67 -6.87 -8.72
C ALA A 11 -6.11 -7.22 -8.31
N PHE A 12 -6.35 -7.50 -7.03
CA PHE A 12 -7.71 -7.75 -6.52
C PHE A 12 -8.63 -6.54 -6.63
N LEU A 13 -8.12 -5.30 -6.66
CA LEU A 13 -8.95 -4.11 -6.96
C LEU A 13 -9.56 -4.11 -8.37
N LEU A 14 -9.01 -4.90 -9.31
CA LEU A 14 -9.60 -5.07 -10.63
C LEU A 14 -10.90 -5.89 -10.58
N LEU A 15 -11.08 -6.72 -9.54
CA LEU A 15 -12.28 -7.50 -9.32
C LEU A 15 -13.26 -6.67 -8.50
N GLN A 16 -14.00 -5.77 -9.15
CA GLN A 16 -14.81 -4.70 -8.54
C GLN A 16 -15.80 -5.10 -7.44
N ASP A 17 -16.13 -6.38 -7.34
CA ASP A 17 -17.02 -6.92 -6.32
C ASP A 17 -16.24 -7.27 -5.03
N ILE A 18 -16.53 -8.44 -4.46
CA ILE A 18 -15.91 -8.98 -3.25
C ILE A 18 -14.36 -8.96 -3.33
N GLY A 19 -13.83 -9.12 -4.54
CA GLY A 19 -12.40 -8.98 -4.86
C GLY A 19 -11.77 -7.69 -4.34
N GLY A 20 -12.30 -6.55 -4.77
CA GLY A 20 -11.75 -5.24 -4.50
C GLY A 20 -12.00 -4.75 -3.08
N GLY A 21 -13.06 -5.22 -2.43
CA GLY A 21 -13.35 -4.90 -1.04
C GLY A 21 -12.62 -5.79 -0.04
N LEU A 22 -12.81 -7.10 -0.13
CA LEU A 22 -12.38 -8.06 0.89
C LEU A 22 -10.92 -8.48 0.67
N PHE A 23 -10.63 -9.06 -0.50
CA PHE A 23 -9.32 -9.65 -0.77
C PHE A 23 -8.25 -8.57 -0.95
N ALA A 24 -8.56 -7.48 -1.64
CA ALA A 24 -7.63 -6.36 -1.77
C ALA A 24 -7.29 -5.74 -0.41
N ALA A 25 -8.29 -5.50 0.46
CA ALA A 25 -8.04 -4.91 1.77
C ALA A 25 -7.10 -5.76 2.64
N LEU A 26 -7.33 -7.07 2.70
CA LEU A 26 -6.49 -7.99 3.49
C LEU A 26 -5.07 -8.08 2.95
N THR A 27 -4.93 -8.25 1.62
CA THR A 27 -3.62 -8.42 0.98
C THR A 27 -2.82 -7.11 0.94
N MET A 28 -3.45 -5.97 0.64
CA MET A 28 -2.82 -4.65 0.75
C MET A 28 -2.46 -4.33 2.20
N GLY A 29 -3.38 -4.58 3.14
CA GLY A 29 -3.16 -4.41 4.58
C GLY A 29 -1.93 -5.18 5.05
N TYR A 30 -1.88 -6.48 4.77
CA TYR A 30 -0.75 -7.33 5.17
C TYR A 30 0.55 -6.96 4.42
N GLY A 31 0.47 -6.69 3.12
CA GLY A 31 1.62 -6.30 2.31
C GLY A 31 2.27 -5.00 2.77
N PHE A 32 1.48 -3.98 3.08
CA PHE A 32 1.98 -2.72 3.63
C PHE A 32 2.44 -2.86 5.08
N PHE A 33 1.80 -3.70 5.89
CA PHE A 33 2.30 -4.00 7.23
C PHE A 33 3.72 -4.58 7.18
N LEU A 34 3.98 -5.53 6.28
CA LEU A 34 5.32 -6.06 6.08
C LEU A 34 6.31 -5.00 5.56
N ALA A 35 5.84 -4.04 4.74
CA ALA A 35 6.65 -2.94 4.24
C ALA A 35 6.91 -1.83 5.28
N SER A 36 6.18 -1.81 6.41
CA SER A 36 6.33 -0.81 7.48
C SER A 36 7.74 -0.73 8.06
N ARG A 37 8.52 -1.82 8.00
CA ARG A 37 9.94 -1.86 8.38
C ARG A 37 10.83 -0.88 7.60
N LEU A 38 10.36 -0.39 6.46
CA LEU A 38 11.07 0.56 5.61
C LEU A 38 10.67 2.01 5.87
N ASN A 39 9.41 2.26 6.25
CA ASN A 39 8.86 3.57 6.54
C ASN A 39 7.50 3.44 7.27
N ASP A 40 7.29 4.21 8.33
CA ASP A 40 6.07 4.17 9.15
C ASP A 40 4.79 4.53 8.37
N ASN A 41 4.90 5.29 7.28
CA ASN A 41 3.74 5.58 6.44
C ASN A 41 3.16 4.32 5.80
N PHE A 42 3.94 3.25 5.59
CA PHE A 42 3.35 1.98 5.14
C PHE A 42 2.48 1.33 6.23
N LEU A 43 2.76 1.53 7.52
CA LEU A 43 1.87 1.07 8.59
C LEU A 43 0.52 1.82 8.53
N ARG A 44 0.57 3.14 8.29
CA ARG A 44 -0.65 3.95 8.11
C ARG A 44 -1.43 3.52 6.87
N ALA A 45 -0.73 3.21 5.77
CA ALA A 45 -1.33 2.67 4.56
C ALA A 45 -2.01 1.32 4.79
N SER A 46 -1.38 0.45 5.59
CA SER A 46 -1.90 -0.86 5.99
C SER A 46 -3.22 -0.73 6.76
N VAL A 47 -3.23 0.08 7.83
CA VAL A 47 -4.42 0.32 8.64
C VAL A 47 -5.53 0.95 7.79
N SER A 48 -5.19 1.91 6.94
CA SER A 48 -6.15 2.55 6.03
C SER A 48 -6.77 1.55 5.05
N ALA A 49 -5.98 0.61 4.52
CA ALA A 49 -6.48 -0.42 3.60
C ALA A 49 -7.53 -1.33 4.24
N LEU A 50 -7.42 -1.63 5.55
CA LEU A 50 -8.40 -2.46 6.25
C LEU A 50 -9.79 -1.81 6.35
N PHE A 51 -9.87 -0.48 6.30
CA PHE A 51 -11.16 0.23 6.25
C PHE A 51 -11.90 0.06 4.91
N MET A 52 -11.30 -0.62 3.92
CA MET A 52 -11.99 -1.02 2.68
C MET A 52 -12.86 -2.27 2.89
N LEU A 53 -12.63 -3.06 3.96
CA LEU A 53 -13.34 -4.31 4.28
C LEU A 53 -14.86 -4.17 4.39
N PRO A 54 -15.44 -3.14 5.06
CA PRO A 54 -16.88 -3.06 5.25
C PRO A 54 -17.67 -3.13 3.94
N ARG A 55 -17.13 -2.54 2.85
CA ARG A 55 -17.75 -2.64 1.52
C ARG A 55 -17.77 -4.07 0.99
N GLY A 56 -16.65 -4.78 1.11
CA GLY A 56 -16.54 -6.18 0.69
C GLY A 56 -17.47 -7.09 1.49
N VAL A 57 -17.61 -6.86 2.80
CA VAL A 57 -18.56 -7.60 3.66
C VAL A 57 -20.00 -7.36 3.23
N VAL A 58 -20.38 -6.10 2.96
CA VAL A 58 -21.73 -5.76 2.51
C VAL A 58 -22.07 -6.40 1.16
N GLN A 59 -21.14 -6.37 0.20
CA GLN A 59 -21.31 -7.06 -1.09
C GLN A 59 -21.44 -8.59 -0.91
N LEU A 60 -20.65 -9.17 -0.01
CA LEU A 60 -20.70 -10.60 0.29
C LEU A 60 -22.03 -11.01 0.93
N CYS A 61 -22.53 -10.23 1.90
CA CYS A 61 -23.84 -10.47 2.49
C CYS A 61 -24.98 -10.39 1.47
N SER A 62 -24.89 -9.44 0.52
CA SER A 62 -25.87 -9.33 -0.56
C SER A 62 -25.79 -10.52 -1.52
N LEU A 63 -24.59 -10.99 -1.87
CA LEU A 63 -24.40 -12.19 -2.71
C LEU A 63 -24.99 -13.45 -2.07
N PHE A 64 -24.90 -13.58 -0.75
CA PHE A 64 -25.52 -14.70 -0.01
C PHE A 64 -27.03 -14.53 0.21
N GLY A 65 -27.64 -13.47 -0.33
CA GLY A 65 -29.10 -13.25 -0.26
C GLY A 65 -29.60 -12.79 1.10
N LEU A 66 -28.73 -12.27 1.98
CA LEU A 66 -29.18 -11.71 3.27
C LEU A 66 -30.00 -10.42 3.09
N PHE A 67 -29.73 -9.67 2.01
CA PHE A 67 -30.49 -8.49 1.59
C PHE A 67 -30.17 -8.14 0.13
N VAL A 68 -31.05 -7.37 -0.51
CA VAL A 68 -30.82 -6.80 -1.85
C VAL A 68 -30.21 -5.41 -1.69
N LEU A 69 -29.02 -5.20 -2.25
CA LEU A 69 -28.26 -3.95 -2.06
C LEU A 69 -28.96 -2.73 -2.68
N GLU A 70 -29.77 -2.95 -3.72
CA GLU A 70 -30.55 -1.91 -4.42
C GLU A 70 -31.65 -1.31 -3.53
N ASP A 71 -32.22 -2.10 -2.63
CA ASP A 71 -33.26 -1.67 -1.68
C ASP A 71 -32.69 -0.82 -0.53
N LEU A 72 -31.36 -0.79 -0.38
CA LEU A 72 -30.66 -0.08 0.69
C LEU A 72 -29.68 0.96 0.12
N PRO A 73 -30.16 1.98 -0.62
CA PRO A 73 -29.31 2.92 -1.35
C PRO A 73 -28.36 3.70 -0.43
N VAL A 74 -28.81 4.07 0.77
CA VAL A 74 -27.96 4.78 1.75
C VAL A 74 -26.80 3.91 2.21
N LEU A 75 -27.05 2.64 2.55
CA LEU A 75 -26.00 1.69 2.96
C LEU A 75 -25.00 1.47 1.82
N ASN A 76 -25.51 1.31 0.60
CA ASN A 76 -24.70 1.15 -0.60
C ASN A 76 -23.78 2.37 -0.82
N THR A 77 -24.31 3.60 -0.75
CA THR A 77 -23.51 4.82 -0.94
C THR A 77 -22.51 5.05 0.19
N VAL A 78 -22.90 4.90 1.45
CA VAL A 78 -22.00 5.13 2.61
C VAL A 78 -20.83 4.16 2.59
N THR A 79 -21.10 2.87 2.35
CA THR A 79 -20.04 1.85 2.31
C THR A 79 -19.12 2.04 1.10
N TYR A 80 -19.65 2.51 -0.03
CA TYR A 80 -18.85 2.87 -1.20
C TYR A 80 -17.93 4.08 -0.92
N LEU A 81 -18.46 5.15 -0.32
CA LEU A 81 -17.66 6.34 0.03
C LEU A 81 -16.58 6.01 1.06
N LEU A 82 -16.89 5.18 2.06
CA LEU A 82 -15.91 4.68 3.02
C LEU A 82 -14.79 3.92 2.31
N HIS A 83 -15.14 3.03 1.37
CA HIS A 83 -14.17 2.28 0.58
C HIS A 83 -13.25 3.20 -0.25
N ILE A 84 -13.81 4.17 -0.98
CA ILE A 84 -13.04 5.13 -1.77
C ILE A 84 -12.15 6.00 -0.88
N GLY A 85 -12.66 6.47 0.27
CA GLY A 85 -11.90 7.24 1.24
C GLY A 85 -10.73 6.45 1.84
N ALA A 86 -10.98 5.19 2.21
CA ALA A 86 -9.96 4.27 2.71
C ALA A 86 -8.89 3.97 1.65
N TRP A 87 -9.29 3.73 0.40
CA TRP A 87 -8.36 3.54 -0.72
C TRP A 87 -7.53 4.79 -0.99
N MET A 88 -8.13 5.98 -0.89
CA MET A 88 -7.43 7.24 -1.05
C MET A 88 -6.39 7.46 0.04
N LEU A 89 -6.74 7.25 1.31
CA LEU A 89 -5.82 7.35 2.43
C LEU A 89 -4.67 6.34 2.32
N SER A 90 -4.99 5.09 1.99
CA SER A 90 -3.99 4.05 1.75
C SER A 90 -3.03 4.48 0.63
N SER A 91 -3.58 4.94 -0.51
CA SER A 91 -2.81 5.42 -1.66
C SER A 91 -1.92 6.61 -1.33
N TYR A 92 -2.43 7.56 -0.56
CA TYR A 92 -1.69 8.70 -0.08
C TYR A 92 -0.48 8.26 0.74
N PHE A 93 -0.69 7.45 1.77
CA PHE A 93 0.39 7.07 2.68
C PHE A 93 1.48 6.25 1.99
N TRP A 94 1.14 5.25 1.16
CA TRP A 94 2.18 4.43 0.54
C TRP A 94 2.96 5.20 -0.54
N LEU A 95 2.31 6.08 -1.31
CA LEU A 95 3.01 6.93 -2.29
C LEU A 95 3.89 7.96 -1.59
N THR A 96 3.44 8.56 -0.48
CA THR A 96 4.27 9.44 0.34
C THR A 96 5.46 8.70 0.95
N ALA A 97 5.28 7.44 1.37
CA ALA A 97 6.38 6.60 1.83
C ALA A 97 7.44 6.41 0.72
N VAL A 98 7.00 6.14 -0.51
CA VAL A 98 7.90 6.00 -1.67
C VAL A 98 8.59 7.33 -2.00
N ILE A 99 7.89 8.47 -1.92
CA ILE A 99 8.48 9.81 -2.12
C ILE A 99 9.60 10.07 -1.11
N GLN A 100 9.37 9.79 0.18
CA GLN A 100 10.37 9.96 1.23
C GLN A 100 11.58 9.05 0.98
N ILE A 101 11.35 7.77 0.71
CA ILE A 101 12.40 6.80 0.39
C ILE A 101 13.23 7.25 -0.83
N ALA A 102 12.58 7.76 -1.88
CA ALA A 102 13.25 8.25 -3.07
C ALA A 102 14.09 9.50 -2.78
N ARG A 103 13.56 10.44 -1.99
CA ARG A 103 14.27 11.64 -1.56
C ARG A 103 15.51 11.31 -0.73
N ASP A 104 15.37 10.42 0.24
CA ASP A 104 16.48 9.96 1.09
C ASP A 104 17.61 9.28 0.28
N ASN A 105 17.28 8.74 -0.90
CA ASN A 105 18.24 8.13 -1.83
C ASN A 105 18.75 9.08 -2.92
N GLY A 106 18.29 10.33 -2.98
CA GLY A 106 18.60 11.23 -4.09
C GLY A 106 18.01 10.79 -5.45
N ALA A 107 17.04 9.87 -5.46
CA ALA A 107 16.43 9.32 -6.68
C ALA A 107 15.30 10.22 -7.21
N THR A 108 15.66 11.40 -7.74
CA THR A 108 14.73 12.46 -8.18
C THR A 108 13.69 11.99 -9.22
N LYS A 109 14.08 11.11 -10.14
CA LYS A 109 13.14 10.53 -11.13
C LYS A 109 12.04 9.68 -10.46
N LEU A 110 12.37 8.94 -9.42
CA LEU A 110 11.41 8.11 -8.69
C LEU A 110 10.49 8.98 -7.83
N GLU A 111 11.04 10.01 -7.18
CA GLU A 111 10.26 10.99 -6.42
C GLU A 111 9.20 11.66 -7.30
N ASN A 112 9.58 12.18 -8.46
CA ASN A 112 8.66 12.85 -9.39
C ASN A 112 7.59 11.90 -9.93
N LYS A 113 7.96 10.66 -10.24
CA LYS A 113 6.98 9.63 -10.65
C LYS A 113 5.97 9.38 -9.53
N ALA A 114 6.42 9.16 -8.30
CA ALA A 114 5.54 8.91 -7.16
C ALA A 114 4.60 10.09 -6.89
N ARG A 115 5.11 11.34 -6.95
CA ARG A 115 4.29 12.56 -6.80
C ARG A 115 3.23 12.68 -7.89
N ASN A 116 3.58 12.43 -9.16
CA ASN A 116 2.61 12.48 -10.26
C ASN A 116 1.53 11.39 -10.11
N ARG A 117 1.91 10.19 -9.67
CA ARG A 117 0.94 9.11 -9.38
C ARG A 117 0.03 9.45 -8.21
N LEU A 118 0.54 10.13 -7.19
CA LEU A 118 -0.26 10.58 -6.07
C LEU A 118 -1.34 11.56 -6.52
N VAL A 119 -0.96 12.58 -7.28
CA VAL A 119 -1.92 13.55 -7.83
C VAL A 119 -2.95 12.85 -8.71
N LEU A 120 -2.52 11.99 -9.64
CA LEU A 120 -3.43 11.26 -10.52
C LEU A 120 -4.43 10.39 -9.74
N THR A 121 -3.94 9.65 -8.74
CA THR A 121 -4.78 8.74 -7.94
C THR A 121 -5.77 9.51 -7.08
N VAL A 122 -5.31 10.55 -6.37
CA VAL A 122 -6.19 11.36 -5.52
C VAL A 122 -7.24 12.09 -6.35
N THR A 123 -6.87 12.71 -7.47
CA THR A 123 -7.83 13.38 -8.36
C THR A 123 -8.90 12.42 -8.86
N PHE A 124 -8.51 11.21 -9.28
CA PHE A 124 -9.47 10.19 -9.70
C PHE A 124 -10.40 9.75 -8.56
N LEU A 125 -9.87 9.55 -7.35
CA LEU A 125 -10.67 9.10 -6.21
C LEU A 125 -11.62 10.21 -5.72
N CYS A 126 -11.20 11.47 -5.77
CA CYS A 126 -12.08 12.62 -5.53
C CYS A 126 -13.21 12.68 -6.57
N PHE A 127 -12.88 12.50 -7.86
CA PHE A 127 -13.89 12.40 -8.92
C PHE A 127 -14.87 11.24 -8.65
N SER A 128 -14.35 10.06 -8.30
CA SER A 128 -15.15 8.87 -8.00
C SER A 128 -16.05 9.04 -6.78
N ALA A 129 -15.64 9.81 -5.78
CA ALA A 129 -16.46 10.15 -4.61
C ALA A 129 -17.54 11.20 -4.95
N ALA A 130 -17.25 12.13 -5.86
CA ALA A 130 -18.19 13.18 -6.26
C ALA A 130 -19.39 12.65 -7.06
N VAL A 131 -19.18 11.68 -7.95
CA VAL A 131 -20.24 11.10 -8.80
C VAL A 131 -21.46 10.61 -8.00
N PRO A 132 -21.33 9.71 -7.00
CA PRO A 132 -22.49 9.24 -6.23
C PRO A 132 -23.14 10.35 -5.39
N LEU A 133 -22.37 11.33 -4.91
CA LEU A 133 -22.91 12.48 -4.18
C LEU A 133 -23.75 13.41 -5.08
N LEU A 134 -23.30 13.63 -6.32
CA LEU A 134 -24.05 14.39 -7.31
C LEU A 134 -25.31 13.63 -7.77
N ASN A 135 -25.23 12.30 -7.83
CA ASN A 135 -26.36 11.46 -8.24
C ASN A 135 -27.47 11.43 -7.17
N LEU A 136 -27.11 11.39 -5.87
CA LEU A 136 -28.07 11.50 -4.77
C LEU A 136 -28.85 12.83 -4.78
N ASN A 137 -28.25 13.90 -5.29
CA ASN A 137 -28.90 15.21 -5.40
C ASN A 137 -29.68 15.39 -6.73
N GLY A 138 -29.83 14.33 -7.54
CA GLY A 138 -30.55 14.37 -8.82
C GLY A 138 -29.88 15.21 -9.92
N VAL A 139 -28.64 15.69 -9.70
CA VAL A 139 -27.93 16.61 -10.60
C VAL A 139 -27.52 15.92 -11.90
N LEU A 140 -27.30 14.61 -11.88
CA LEU A 140 -26.70 13.86 -12.97
C LEU A 140 -27.69 13.36 -14.05
N GLY A 141 -29.00 13.33 -13.80
CA GLY A 141 -30.04 13.02 -14.81
C GLY A 141 -29.65 11.94 -15.85
N ASN A 142 -29.86 12.23 -17.13
CA ASN A 142 -29.48 11.36 -18.27
C ASN A 142 -27.96 11.25 -18.51
N LEU A 143 -27.12 12.03 -17.83
CA LEU A 143 -25.65 11.94 -17.91
C LEU A 143 -25.08 10.82 -17.01
N ALA A 144 -25.90 10.22 -16.14
CA ALA A 144 -25.46 9.15 -15.24
C ALA A 144 -24.84 7.96 -15.98
N PHE A 145 -25.34 7.61 -17.16
CA PHE A 145 -24.83 6.46 -17.93
C PHE A 145 -23.44 6.71 -18.54
N SER A 146 -23.18 7.92 -19.06
CA SER A 146 -21.88 8.25 -19.66
C SER A 146 -20.79 8.48 -18.59
N VAL A 147 -21.17 9.02 -17.44
CA VAL A 147 -20.27 9.27 -16.31
C VAL A 147 -19.85 7.96 -15.65
N ALA A 148 -20.76 6.98 -15.52
CA ALA A 148 -20.43 5.66 -14.97
C ALA A 148 -19.40 4.92 -15.83
N ALA A 149 -19.61 4.85 -17.15
CA ALA A 149 -18.66 4.21 -18.07
C ALA A 149 -17.28 4.86 -18.03
N LEU A 150 -17.22 6.20 -18.02
CA LEU A 150 -15.97 6.94 -17.90
C LEU A 150 -15.26 6.65 -16.57
N GLN A 151 -16.02 6.59 -15.47
CA GLN A 151 -15.49 6.27 -14.15
C GLN A 151 -14.86 4.87 -14.12
N TYR A 152 -15.52 3.86 -14.72
CA TYR A 152 -14.97 2.51 -14.83
C TYR A 152 -13.64 2.49 -15.58
N ILE A 153 -13.57 3.13 -16.75
CA ILE A 153 -12.34 3.19 -17.57
C ILE A 153 -11.20 3.86 -16.78
N LEU A 154 -11.48 4.99 -16.13
CA LEU A 154 -10.49 5.70 -15.32
C LEU A 154 -10.05 4.88 -14.10
N GLN A 155 -10.97 4.14 -13.47
CA GLN A 155 -10.66 3.24 -12.36
C GLN A 155 -9.64 2.19 -12.76
N TYR A 156 -9.92 1.46 -13.85
CA TYR A 156 -8.99 0.45 -14.36
C TYR A 156 -7.65 1.07 -14.71
N ALA A 157 -7.63 2.21 -15.40
CA ALA A 157 -6.40 2.91 -15.75
C ALA A 157 -5.55 3.25 -14.51
N VAL A 158 -6.16 3.80 -13.46
CA VAL A 158 -5.49 4.15 -12.21
C VAL A 158 -4.96 2.91 -11.49
N ILE A 159 -5.75 1.83 -11.44
CA ILE A 159 -5.33 0.57 -10.84
C ILE A 159 -4.13 -0.01 -11.59
N PHE A 160 -4.18 -0.12 -12.92
CA PHE A 160 -3.07 -0.62 -13.73
C PHE A 160 -1.81 0.22 -13.56
N ILE A 161 -1.96 1.55 -13.61
CA ILE A 161 -0.86 2.49 -13.41
C ILE A 161 -0.20 2.27 -12.04
N ASN A 162 -0.99 2.18 -10.98
CA ASN A 162 -0.48 1.99 -9.62
C ASN A 162 0.09 0.59 -9.42
N PHE A 163 -0.49 -0.44 -10.05
CA PHE A 163 0.01 -1.80 -10.05
C PHE A 163 1.43 -1.87 -10.66
N PHE A 164 1.61 -1.35 -11.87
CA PHE A 164 2.94 -1.33 -12.51
C PHE A 164 3.93 -0.47 -11.73
N PHE A 165 3.46 0.63 -11.12
CA PHE A 165 4.32 1.47 -10.30
C PHE A 165 4.77 0.77 -9.01
N LEU A 166 3.86 0.06 -8.34
CA LEU A 166 4.15 -0.71 -7.13
C LEU A 166 5.11 -1.87 -7.44
N HIS A 167 4.95 -2.53 -8.60
CA HIS A 167 5.90 -3.52 -9.11
C HIS A 167 7.29 -2.92 -9.35
N THR A 168 7.35 -1.73 -9.96
CA THR A 168 8.62 -1.02 -10.16
C THR A 168 9.27 -0.64 -8.83
N CYS A 169 8.47 -0.18 -7.86
CA CYS A 169 8.93 0.12 -6.52
C CYS A 169 9.45 -1.13 -5.81
N PHE A 170 8.79 -2.29 -5.98
CA PHE A 170 9.30 -3.57 -5.49
C PHE A 170 10.71 -3.82 -6.01
N ILE A 171 10.92 -3.80 -7.33
CA ILE A 171 12.24 -4.07 -7.93
C ILE A 171 13.31 -3.10 -7.40
N LEU A 172 13.03 -1.79 -7.39
CA LEU A 172 14.00 -0.76 -7.02
C LEU A 172 14.30 -0.72 -5.52
N ILE A 173 13.29 -0.87 -4.66
CA ILE A 173 13.45 -0.75 -3.21
C ILE A 173 14.01 -2.05 -2.62
N THR A 174 13.64 -3.22 -3.15
CA THR A 174 14.14 -4.51 -2.65
C THR A 174 15.47 -4.94 -3.27
N GLY A 175 15.84 -4.46 -4.47
CA GLY A 175 17.10 -4.84 -5.11
C GLY A 175 18.35 -4.24 -4.46
N GLU A 176 18.48 -2.90 -4.45
CA GLU A 176 19.73 -2.26 -4.03
C GLU A 176 19.84 -2.02 -2.53
N ARG A 177 18.76 -1.59 -1.87
CA ARG A 177 18.77 -1.24 -0.44
C ARG A 177 18.80 -2.46 0.48
N GLN A 178 18.22 -3.58 0.06
CA GLN A 178 18.26 -4.82 0.85
C GLN A 178 19.67 -5.40 0.82
N TYR A 179 20.36 -5.34 -0.32
CA TYR A 179 21.77 -5.69 -0.46
C TYR A 179 22.68 -4.80 0.40
N GLU A 180 22.49 -3.47 0.38
CA GLU A 180 23.26 -2.52 1.21
C GLU A 180 23.03 -2.74 2.72
N ARG A 181 21.77 -2.92 3.15
CA ARG A 181 21.45 -3.19 4.57
C ARG A 181 21.98 -4.54 5.04
N ASP A 182 21.81 -5.60 4.26
CA ASP A 182 22.36 -6.93 4.58
C ASP A 182 23.90 -6.85 4.67
N LYS A 183 24.54 -6.11 3.76
CA LYS A 183 25.99 -5.88 3.80
C LYS A 183 26.43 -5.13 5.07
N GLN A 184 25.67 -4.13 5.51
CA GLN A 184 25.94 -3.40 6.74
C GLN A 184 25.69 -4.23 8.01
N GLU A 185 24.65 -5.07 8.04
CA GLU A 185 24.41 -6.01 9.15
C GLU A 185 25.51 -7.07 9.23
N ILE A 186 25.90 -7.67 8.11
CA ILE A 186 27.02 -8.61 8.05
C ILE A 186 28.32 -7.94 8.51
N ALA A 187 28.56 -6.68 8.11
CA ALA A 187 29.72 -5.92 8.57
C ALA A 187 29.70 -5.67 10.08
N LYS A 188 28.55 -5.32 10.66
CA LYS A 188 28.38 -5.13 12.12
C LYS A 188 28.54 -6.43 12.89
N GLU A 189 28.02 -7.56 12.39
CA GLU A 189 28.23 -8.87 13.01
C GLU A 189 29.70 -9.28 12.97
N ARG A 190 30.40 -9.06 11.85
CA ARG A 190 31.84 -9.33 11.73
C ARG A 190 32.66 -8.48 12.70
N ALA A 191 32.34 -7.19 12.84
CA ALA A 191 32.99 -6.31 13.79
C ALA A 191 32.82 -6.80 15.24
N LYS A 192 31.58 -7.17 15.64
CA LYS A 192 31.31 -7.75 16.97
C LYS A 192 32.04 -9.07 17.21
N ARG A 193 32.18 -9.94 16.21
CA ARG A 193 32.96 -11.19 16.33
C ARG A 193 34.44 -10.92 16.53
N LEU A 194 35.01 -9.96 15.80
CA LEU A 194 36.41 -9.57 15.94
C LEU A 194 36.68 -8.95 17.32
N GLU A 195 35.80 -8.09 17.82
CA GLU A 195 35.92 -7.54 19.18
C GLU A 195 35.90 -8.63 20.25
N LYS A 196 34.99 -9.62 20.13
CA LYS A 196 34.95 -10.78 21.03
C LYS A 196 36.24 -11.60 20.99
N GLN A 197 36.74 -11.91 19.80
CA GLN A 197 38.01 -12.64 19.64
C GLN A 197 39.21 -11.88 20.20
N GLN A 198 39.27 -10.55 20.01
CA GLN A 198 40.33 -9.72 20.58
C GLN A 198 40.24 -9.64 22.11
N ALA A 199 39.03 -9.59 22.67
CA ALA A 199 38.82 -9.61 24.12
C ALA A 199 39.27 -10.95 24.72
N GLU A 200 38.92 -12.08 24.10
CA GLU A 200 39.37 -13.42 24.50
C GLU A 200 40.90 -13.56 24.42
N GLN A 201 41.54 -13.10 23.34
CA GLN A 201 43.00 -13.12 23.21
C GLN A 201 43.70 -12.26 24.28
N ARG A 202 43.14 -11.09 24.63
CA ARG A 202 43.65 -10.24 25.71
C ARG A 202 43.53 -10.91 27.07
N GLU A 203 42.44 -11.62 27.34
CA GLU A 203 42.29 -12.41 28.57
C GLU A 203 43.31 -13.56 28.65
N VAL A 204 43.49 -14.32 27.56
CA VAL A 204 44.47 -15.41 27.49
C VAL A 204 45.88 -14.88 27.72
N SER A 205 46.24 -13.76 27.09
CA SER A 205 47.54 -13.11 27.25
C SER A 205 47.78 -12.63 28.69
N LYS A 206 46.76 -12.07 29.36
CA LYS A 206 46.82 -11.70 30.79
C LYS A 206 46.99 -12.93 31.69
N ARG A 207 46.36 -14.06 31.38
CA ARG A 207 46.49 -15.32 32.14
C ARG A 207 47.89 -15.92 32.00
N ILE A 208 48.51 -15.82 30.83
CA ILE A 208 49.88 -16.29 30.58
C ILE A 208 50.90 -15.38 31.28
N GLY A 209 50.70 -14.05 31.23
CA GLY A 209 51.58 -13.08 31.90
C GLY A 209 51.57 -13.16 33.43
N LYS A 210 50.48 -13.61 34.05
CA LYS A 210 50.39 -13.86 35.51
C LYS A 210 50.99 -15.19 35.97
N ARG A 211 51.35 -16.09 35.04
CA ARG A 211 51.94 -17.40 35.33
C ARG A 211 53.47 -17.44 35.19
N LYS A 212 54.09 -16.34 34.78
CA LYS A 212 55.54 -16.13 34.81
C LYS A 212 55.89 -15.25 36.00
#